data_AF-A0A520B4Q6-F1
#
_entry.id   AF-A0A520B4Q6-F1
#
_cell.length_a   1.000
_cell.length_b   1.000
_cell.length_c   1.000
_cell.angle_alpha   90.00
_cell.angle_beta   90.00
_cell.angle_gamma   90.00
#
_symmetry.space_group_name_H-M   'P 1'
#
loop_
_entity.id
_entity.type
_entity.pdbx_description
1 polymer ?
#
loop_
_entity_poly.entity_id
_entity_poly.type
_entity_poly.pdbx_seq_one_letter_code
_entity_poly.pdbx_strand_id
1 'polypeptide(L)'
;MGCNQAKPIAPMDAPGATVAQQVEWKILPSSQEARKKFEADGTLGKNSDPGQLELRTLLDDPLAQPVIFKYVTEVAKAQDLFLCWMDILEFKKIPSEGFRRTTAMTIYNKYIKPDAALVIGDIEMNERERYKAELEASRENPNLISLKFFDKVQQRCFTGLYYNVYIPFKQTNEYLFLTKQLQERYNVVKLNDFEYFSKLGEGGFGFVVHCRKKSTGRHYAMKLQTKKGLLECFADDPYRADFEKQAFATCQHPFIVNLDYAFQTDSLAIMVLG
;
A
#
# COMPACT_ATOMS: atom_id res chain seq x y z
N MET A 1 -41.82 43.57 44.81
CA MET A 1 -40.62 42.96 45.42
C MET A 1 -40.20 41.82 44.51
N GLY A 2 -39.09 41.78 43.80
CA GLY A 2 -37.90 42.62 43.74
C GLY A 2 -36.88 41.78 42.96
N CYS A 3 -36.71 42.10 41.67
CA CYS A 3 -35.55 41.69 40.88
C CYS A 3 -34.30 42.33 41.49
N ASN A 4 -33.19 41.59 41.58
CA ASN A 4 -31.76 42.00 41.54
C ASN A 4 -30.94 40.93 42.28
N GLN A 5 -29.77 40.47 41.85
CA GLN A 5 -28.88 40.82 40.74
C GLN A 5 -27.95 39.61 40.51
N ALA A 6 -27.73 39.25 39.25
CA ALA A 6 -26.70 38.29 38.86
C ALA A 6 -25.31 38.93 39.00
N LYS A 7 -24.37 38.21 39.63
CA LYS A 7 -22.95 38.56 39.58
C LYS A 7 -22.41 38.25 38.17
N PRO A 8 -21.57 39.12 37.58
CA PRO A 8 -20.92 38.82 36.32
C PRO A 8 -19.89 37.69 36.53
N ILE A 9 -20.08 36.59 35.80
CA ILE A 9 -19.10 35.53 35.65
C ILE A 9 -18.01 36.09 34.73
N ALA A 10 -16.76 36.09 35.20
CA ALA A 10 -15.60 36.49 34.40
C ALA A 10 -15.50 35.61 33.14
N PRO A 11 -15.04 36.14 31.99
CA PRO A 11 -14.80 35.32 30.82
C PRO A 11 -13.76 34.26 31.19
N MET A 12 -14.16 32.99 31.16
CA MET A 12 -13.20 31.89 31.17
C MET A 12 -12.43 31.97 29.85
N ASP A 13 -11.13 32.19 29.96
CA ASP A 13 -10.21 32.11 28.83
C ASP A 13 -10.43 30.78 28.10
N ALA A 14 -10.65 30.88 26.79
CA ALA A 14 -10.78 29.72 25.92
C ALA A 14 -9.55 28.83 26.12
N PRO A 15 -9.72 27.50 26.37
CA PRO A 15 -8.58 26.61 26.38
C PRO A 15 -7.88 26.73 25.03
N GLY A 16 -6.58 27.06 25.10
CA GLY A 16 -5.74 27.41 23.97
C GLY A 16 -5.94 26.45 22.80
N ALA A 17 -6.00 27.02 21.60
CA ALA A 17 -6.08 26.31 20.34
C ALA A 17 -5.17 25.08 20.40
N THR A 18 -5.78 23.91 20.56
CA THR A 18 -5.08 22.65 20.46
C THR A 18 -4.55 22.64 19.05
N VAL A 19 -3.23 22.70 18.89
CA VAL A 19 -2.58 22.56 17.59
C VAL A 19 -3.15 21.29 17.00
N ALA A 20 -4.03 21.43 16.01
CA ALA A 20 -4.63 20.29 15.33
C ALA A 20 -3.45 19.50 14.77
N GLN A 21 -3.11 18.40 15.44
CA GLN A 21 -2.08 17.49 14.96
C GLN A 21 -2.50 17.14 13.54
N GLN A 22 -1.63 17.48 12.60
CA GLN A 22 -1.88 17.29 11.18
C GLN A 22 -2.13 15.79 10.99
N VAL A 23 -3.37 15.43 10.69
CA VAL A 23 -3.76 14.03 10.51
C VAL A 23 -2.99 13.52 9.30
N GLU A 24 -1.97 12.71 9.56
CA GLU A 24 -1.19 12.08 8.51
C GLU A 24 -2.05 10.98 7.89
N TRP A 25 -2.47 11.20 6.64
CA TRP A 25 -3.32 10.26 5.92
C TRP A 25 -2.58 8.94 5.72
N LYS A 26 -3.12 7.84 6.28
CA LYS A 26 -2.57 6.50 6.08
C LYS A 26 -2.75 6.08 4.62
N ILE A 27 -1.64 5.85 3.90
CA ILE A 27 -1.66 5.10 2.64
C ILE A 27 -1.92 3.64 3.01
N LEU A 28 -2.88 2.96 2.37
CA LEU A 28 -3.20 1.56 2.62
C LEU A 28 -2.85 0.68 1.40
N PRO A 29 -2.08 -0.43 1.56
CA PRO A 29 -1.55 -0.97 2.82
C PRO A 29 -0.58 -0.01 3.50
N SER A 30 -0.57 0.00 4.84
CA SER A 30 0.29 0.91 5.59
C SER A 30 1.75 0.72 5.20
N SER A 31 2.57 1.76 5.28
CA SER A 31 4.01 1.65 5.00
C SER A 31 4.66 0.50 5.80
N GLN A 32 4.15 0.21 7.01
CA GLN A 32 4.62 -0.92 7.82
C GLN A 32 4.19 -2.28 7.26
N GLU A 33 2.94 -2.42 6.79
CA GLU A 33 2.44 -3.65 6.18
C GLU A 33 3.13 -3.95 4.85
N ALA A 34 3.26 -2.93 4.00
CA ALA A 34 3.99 -3.02 2.75
C ALA A 34 5.44 -3.44 3.00
N ARG A 35 6.10 -2.80 3.98
CA ARG A 35 7.48 -3.13 4.35
C ARG A 35 7.61 -4.56 4.87
N LYS A 36 6.74 -5.01 5.78
CA LYS A 36 6.73 -6.41 6.25
C LYS A 36 6.56 -7.41 5.10
N LYS A 37 5.64 -7.13 4.16
CA LYS A 37 5.43 -7.96 2.96
C LYS A 37 6.70 -8.06 2.11
N PHE A 38 7.32 -6.93 1.82
CA PHE A 38 8.49 -6.88 0.93
C PHE A 38 9.80 -7.32 1.59
N GLU A 39 9.89 -7.24 2.91
CA GLU A 39 10.97 -7.89 3.66
C GLU A 39 10.81 -9.42 3.66
N ALA A 40 9.57 -9.93 3.76
CA ALA A 40 9.29 -11.36 3.75
C ALA A 40 9.53 -12.01 2.37
N ASP A 41 9.22 -11.32 1.27
CA ASP A 41 9.46 -11.82 -0.10
C ASP A 41 10.90 -11.58 -0.60
N GLY A 42 11.73 -10.91 0.23
CA GLY A 42 13.13 -10.62 -0.03
C GLY A 42 13.38 -9.51 -1.04
N THR A 43 12.34 -8.78 -1.48
CA THR A 43 12.48 -7.69 -2.45
C THR A 43 12.92 -6.36 -1.85
N LEU A 44 12.78 -6.19 -0.53
CA LEU A 44 13.18 -4.99 0.20
C LEU A 44 14.00 -5.34 1.43
N GLY A 45 15.05 -4.56 1.70
CA GLY A 45 15.90 -4.75 2.88
C GLY A 45 15.34 -4.07 4.13
N LYS A 46 15.72 -4.57 5.31
CA LYS A 46 15.32 -3.97 6.60
C LYS A 46 15.67 -2.49 6.75
N ASN A 47 16.72 -2.03 6.06
CA ASN A 47 17.22 -0.66 6.12
C ASN A 47 16.86 0.16 4.87
N SER A 48 15.95 -0.32 4.03
CA SER A 48 15.52 0.43 2.84
C SER A 48 14.90 1.77 3.20
N ASP A 49 15.24 2.79 2.41
CA ASP A 49 14.74 4.15 2.59
C ASP A 49 13.26 4.26 2.15
N PRO A 50 12.56 5.34 2.53
CA PRO A 50 11.15 5.53 2.17
C PRO A 50 10.89 5.58 0.65
N GLY A 51 11.83 6.06 -0.15
CA GLY A 51 11.71 6.11 -1.61
C GLY A 51 11.77 4.71 -2.23
N GLN A 52 12.62 3.83 -1.71
CA GLN A 52 12.66 2.43 -2.14
C GLN A 52 11.34 1.70 -1.81
N LEU A 53 10.78 1.93 -0.62
CA LEU A 53 9.47 1.38 -0.26
C LEU A 53 8.38 1.90 -1.20
N GLU A 54 8.40 3.20 -1.52
CA GLU A 54 7.45 3.81 -2.45
C GLU A 54 7.56 3.18 -3.85
N LEU A 55 8.77 3.10 -4.43
CA LEU A 55 8.98 2.45 -5.73
C LEU A 55 8.46 1.01 -5.71
N ARG A 56 8.82 0.22 -4.69
CA ARG A 56 8.37 -1.17 -4.60
C ARG A 56 6.85 -1.26 -4.55
N THR A 57 6.19 -0.33 -3.84
CA THR A 57 4.73 -0.24 -3.77
C THR A 57 4.13 0.08 -5.13
N LEU A 58 4.70 1.05 -5.87
CA LEU A 58 4.25 1.39 -7.22
C LEU A 58 4.43 0.23 -8.21
N LEU A 59 5.51 -0.55 -8.09
CA LEU A 59 5.73 -1.73 -8.92
C LEU A 59 4.74 -2.87 -8.62
N ASP A 60 4.11 -2.89 -7.43
CA ASP A 60 3.05 -3.84 -7.06
C ASP A 60 1.66 -3.35 -7.46
N ASP A 61 1.49 -2.04 -7.68
CA ASP A 61 0.19 -1.41 -7.88
C ASP A 61 -0.27 -1.48 -9.35
N PRO A 62 -1.45 -2.07 -9.63
CA PRO A 62 -1.92 -2.28 -11.00
C PRO A 62 -2.29 -0.99 -11.74
N LEU A 63 -2.53 0.12 -11.03
CA LEU A 63 -2.78 1.43 -11.65
C LEU A 63 -1.46 2.15 -11.96
N ALA A 64 -0.42 1.97 -11.14
CA ALA A 64 0.90 2.55 -11.36
C ALA A 64 1.72 1.83 -12.44
N GLN A 65 1.64 0.49 -12.51
CA GLN A 65 2.38 -0.32 -13.48
C GLN A 65 2.30 0.18 -14.94
N PRO A 66 1.12 0.44 -15.55
CA PRO A 66 1.05 0.90 -16.93
C PRO A 66 1.65 2.30 -17.12
N VAL A 67 1.54 3.19 -16.12
CA VAL A 67 2.11 4.54 -16.17
C VAL A 67 3.64 4.47 -16.14
N ILE A 68 4.19 3.66 -15.23
CA ILE A 68 5.64 3.43 -15.14
C ILE A 68 6.15 2.75 -16.42
N PHE A 69 5.43 1.74 -16.93
CA PHE A 69 5.81 1.04 -18.15
C PHE A 69 5.91 1.99 -19.36
N LYS A 70 4.94 2.91 -19.48
CA LYS A 70 4.98 3.97 -20.49
C LYS A 70 6.22 4.85 -20.33
N TYR A 71 6.47 5.32 -19.11
CA TYR A 71 7.62 6.18 -18.81
C TYR A 71 8.97 5.50 -19.11
N VAL A 72 9.16 4.24 -18.72
CA VAL A 72 10.41 3.50 -19.00
C VAL A 72 10.63 3.23 -20.48
N THR A 73 9.55 3.09 -21.26
CA THR A 73 9.63 2.82 -22.69
C THR A 73 9.86 4.10 -23.50
N GLU A 74 9.13 5.16 -23.17
CA GLU A 74 9.14 6.40 -23.95
C GLU A 74 10.27 7.34 -23.54
N VAL A 75 10.57 7.44 -22.25
CA VAL A 75 11.48 8.44 -21.67
C VAL A 75 12.78 7.82 -21.19
N ALA A 76 12.72 6.93 -20.19
CA ALA A 76 13.94 6.45 -19.52
C ALA A 76 14.74 5.40 -20.32
N LYS A 77 14.13 4.80 -21.35
CA LYS A 77 14.71 3.71 -22.17
C LYS A 77 15.25 2.55 -21.32
N ALA A 78 14.49 2.19 -20.28
CA ALA A 78 14.84 1.20 -19.27
C ALA A 78 13.79 0.08 -19.16
N GLN A 79 13.13 -0.24 -20.28
CA GLN A 79 12.07 -1.26 -20.30
C GLN A 79 12.58 -2.68 -20.00
N ASP A 80 13.85 -2.95 -20.29
CA ASP A 80 14.56 -4.18 -19.93
C ASP A 80 14.53 -4.45 -18.42
N LEU A 81 14.86 -3.43 -17.61
CA LEU A 81 14.85 -3.51 -16.15
C LEU A 81 13.45 -3.77 -15.60
N PHE A 82 12.45 -3.05 -16.13
CA PHE A 82 11.05 -3.20 -15.69
C PHE A 82 10.49 -4.57 -16.04
N LEU A 83 10.68 -5.01 -17.28
CA LEU A 83 10.14 -6.29 -17.75
C LEU A 83 10.81 -7.48 -17.04
N CYS A 84 12.14 -7.41 -16.83
CA CYS A 84 12.81 -8.48 -16.09
C CYS A 84 12.35 -8.54 -14.62
N TRP A 85 12.19 -7.39 -13.97
CA TRP A 85 11.62 -7.34 -12.62
C TRP A 85 10.25 -8.01 -12.56
N MET A 86 9.36 -7.72 -13.52
CA MET A 86 8.02 -8.31 -13.58
C MET A 86 8.06 -9.82 -13.87
N ASP A 87 8.87 -10.26 -14.84
CA ASP A 87 9.03 -11.69 -15.14
C ASP A 87 9.59 -12.46 -13.93
N ILE A 88 10.50 -11.88 -13.14
CA ILE A 88 11.01 -12.48 -11.90
C ILE A 88 9.95 -12.51 -10.79
N LEU A 89 9.13 -11.47 -10.65
CA LEU A 89 8.00 -11.49 -9.71
C LEU A 89 7.00 -12.60 -10.04
N GLU A 90 6.69 -12.80 -11.32
CA GLU A 90 5.82 -13.89 -11.76
C GLU A 90 6.48 -15.26 -11.54
N PHE A 91 7.77 -15.40 -11.83
CA PHE A 91 8.55 -16.61 -11.53
C PHE A 91 8.43 -17.03 -10.05
N LYS A 92 8.50 -16.07 -9.12
CA LYS A 92 8.38 -16.32 -7.67
C LYS A 92 6.99 -16.81 -7.26
N LYS A 93 5.96 -16.61 -8.08
CA LYS A 93 4.59 -17.09 -7.81
C LYS A 93 4.35 -18.52 -8.31
N ILE A 94 5.25 -19.10 -9.11
CA ILE A 94 5.06 -20.42 -9.72
C ILE A 94 5.32 -21.54 -8.70
N PRO A 95 4.31 -22.32 -8.30
CA PRO A 95 4.49 -23.41 -7.33
C PRO A 95 5.12 -24.64 -7.97
N SER A 96 4.83 -24.91 -9.24
CA SER A 96 5.28 -26.11 -9.97
C SER A 96 6.71 -25.96 -10.49
N GLU A 97 7.57 -26.91 -10.13
CA GLU A 97 8.99 -26.93 -10.51
C GLU A 97 9.20 -26.98 -12.04
N GLY A 98 8.39 -27.78 -12.76
CA GLY A 98 8.50 -27.91 -14.21
C GLY A 98 8.18 -26.61 -14.96
N PHE A 99 7.10 -25.93 -14.55
CA PHE A 99 6.77 -24.61 -15.10
C PHE A 99 7.80 -23.55 -14.68
N ARG A 100 8.27 -23.62 -13.43
CA ARG A 100 9.29 -22.70 -12.91
C ARG A 100 10.58 -22.77 -13.73
N ARG A 101 11.05 -23.97 -14.08
CA ARG A 101 12.21 -24.18 -14.96
C ARG A 101 12.00 -23.54 -16.35
N THR A 102 10.82 -23.74 -16.95
CA THR A 102 10.51 -23.19 -18.28
C THR A 102 10.51 -21.66 -18.26
N THR A 103 9.93 -21.06 -17.23
CA THR A 103 9.97 -19.61 -17.01
C THR A 103 11.39 -19.12 -16.75
N ALA A 104 12.19 -19.85 -15.96
CA ALA A 104 13.59 -19.50 -15.70
C ALA A 104 14.43 -19.47 -16.98
N MET A 105 14.24 -20.46 -17.86
CA MET A 105 14.90 -20.48 -19.17
C MET A 105 14.49 -19.28 -20.03
N THR A 106 13.22 -18.87 -19.95
CA THR A 106 12.70 -17.71 -20.68
C THR A 106 13.33 -16.42 -20.16
N ILE A 107 13.42 -16.24 -18.83
CA ILE A 107 14.09 -15.09 -18.20
C ILE A 107 15.57 -15.04 -18.62
N TYR A 108 16.26 -16.18 -18.56
CA TYR A 108 17.65 -16.26 -18.97
C TYR A 108 17.83 -15.83 -20.43
N ASN A 109 17.01 -16.36 -21.34
CA ASN A 109 17.12 -16.06 -22.77
C ASN A 109 16.75 -14.61 -23.13
N LYS A 110 15.82 -14.01 -22.39
CA LYS A 110 15.38 -12.63 -22.65
C LYS A 110 16.33 -11.58 -22.09
N TYR A 111 16.97 -11.84 -20.94
CA TYR A 111 17.63 -10.81 -20.14
C TYR A 111 19.09 -11.11 -19.72
N ILE A 112 19.47 -12.40 -19.57
CA ILE A 112 20.74 -12.80 -18.92
C ILE A 112 21.74 -13.42 -19.91
N LYS A 113 21.31 -14.04 -21.00
CA LYS A 113 22.28 -14.53 -22.00
C LYS A 113 23.02 -13.34 -22.65
N PRO A 114 24.29 -13.50 -23.09
CA PRO A 114 25.08 -12.38 -23.63
C PRO A 114 24.47 -11.67 -24.84
N ASP A 115 23.75 -12.41 -25.69
CA ASP A 115 23.08 -11.96 -26.91
C ASP A 115 21.56 -11.74 -26.69
N ALA A 116 21.14 -11.49 -25.46
CA ALA A 116 19.75 -11.24 -25.11
C ALA A 116 19.25 -9.95 -25.77
N ALA A 117 18.03 -9.98 -26.32
CA ALA A 117 17.41 -8.82 -26.93
C ALA A 117 17.10 -7.69 -25.93
N LEU A 118 16.87 -8.05 -24.65
CA LEU A 118 16.64 -7.13 -23.54
C LEU A 118 17.71 -7.38 -22.46
N VAL A 119 18.97 -7.46 -22.87
CA VAL A 119 20.06 -7.76 -21.94
C VAL A 119 20.12 -6.72 -20.82
N ILE A 120 20.12 -7.18 -19.58
CA ILE A 120 20.36 -6.29 -18.43
C ILE A 120 21.86 -6.03 -18.32
N GLY A 121 22.21 -4.77 -18.03
CA GLY A 121 23.60 -4.30 -17.88
C GLY A 121 24.46 -5.13 -16.89
N ASP A 122 25.78 -5.01 -17.01
CA ASP A 122 26.87 -5.48 -16.13
C ASP A 122 26.68 -6.80 -15.34
N ILE A 123 25.96 -7.79 -15.90
CA ILE A 123 26.07 -9.17 -15.43
C ILE A 123 27.39 -9.73 -15.97
N GLU A 124 28.32 -9.99 -15.06
CA GLU A 124 29.62 -10.61 -15.36
C GLU A 124 29.45 -11.97 -16.07
N MET A 125 30.40 -12.31 -16.94
CA MET A 125 30.33 -13.53 -17.76
C MET A 125 30.28 -14.81 -16.89
N ASN A 126 31.06 -14.85 -15.81
CA ASN A 126 31.06 -15.95 -14.83
C ASN A 126 29.64 -16.21 -14.24
N GLU A 127 28.86 -15.16 -14.03
CA GLU A 127 27.53 -15.23 -13.46
C GLU A 127 26.52 -15.70 -14.51
N ARG A 128 26.67 -15.25 -15.76
CA ARG A 128 25.86 -15.75 -16.89
C ARG A 128 26.11 -17.24 -17.13
N GLU A 129 27.36 -17.68 -17.04
CA GLU A 129 27.75 -19.09 -17.15
C GLU A 129 27.20 -19.93 -15.99
N ARG A 130 27.24 -19.40 -14.76
CA ARG A 130 26.62 -20.06 -13.59
C ARG A 130 25.13 -20.30 -13.81
N TYR A 131 24.36 -19.26 -14.18
CA TYR A 131 22.93 -19.41 -14.44
C TYR A 131 22.65 -20.44 -15.53
N LYS A 132 23.45 -20.44 -16.61
CA LYS A 132 23.34 -21.42 -17.69
C LYS A 132 23.56 -22.85 -17.19
N ALA A 133 24.65 -23.09 -16.46
CA ALA A 133 25.00 -24.40 -15.93
C ALA A 133 23.92 -24.94 -14.98
N GLU A 134 23.42 -24.10 -14.07
CA GLU A 134 22.35 -24.48 -13.14
C GLU A 134 21.02 -24.77 -13.86
N LEU A 135 20.69 -24.01 -14.92
CA LEU A 135 19.51 -24.27 -15.76
C LEU A 135 19.62 -25.57 -16.57
N GLU A 136 20.80 -25.93 -17.03
CA GLU A 136 21.06 -27.19 -17.73
C GLU A 136 20.96 -28.38 -16.76
N ALA A 137 21.62 -28.28 -15.60
CA ALA A 137 21.58 -29.30 -14.55
C ALA A 137 20.19 -29.48 -13.92
N SER A 138 19.33 -28.46 -13.96
CA SER A 138 17.96 -28.53 -13.43
C SER A 138 17.06 -29.57 -14.12
N ARG A 139 17.47 -30.13 -15.27
CA ARG A 139 16.79 -31.25 -15.91
C ARG A 139 16.78 -32.50 -15.04
N GLU A 140 17.87 -32.73 -14.32
CA GLU A 140 18.08 -33.90 -13.46
C GLU A 140 17.86 -33.55 -11.99
N ASN A 141 18.09 -32.29 -11.60
CA ASN A 141 17.88 -31.81 -10.25
C ASN A 141 17.00 -30.54 -10.21
N PRO A 142 15.65 -30.68 -10.20
CA PRO A 142 14.73 -29.55 -10.21
C PRO A 142 14.90 -28.56 -9.05
N ASN A 143 15.42 -29.01 -7.91
CA ASN A 143 15.63 -28.20 -6.71
C ASN A 143 16.63 -27.05 -6.90
N LEU A 144 17.46 -27.11 -7.95
CA LEU A 144 18.40 -26.02 -8.29
C LEU A 144 17.66 -24.71 -8.62
N ILE A 145 16.45 -24.79 -9.20
CA ILE A 145 15.65 -23.61 -9.55
C ILE A 145 14.72 -23.26 -8.39
N SER A 146 15.32 -22.71 -7.33
CA SER A 146 14.58 -22.20 -6.17
C SER A 146 13.84 -20.89 -6.49
N LEU A 147 12.91 -20.49 -5.61
CA LEU A 147 12.24 -19.18 -5.71
C LEU A 147 13.23 -17.99 -5.61
N LYS A 148 14.41 -18.23 -5.04
CA LYS A 148 15.47 -17.24 -4.85
C LYS A 148 16.51 -17.22 -5.97
N PHE A 149 16.33 -18.06 -6.99
CA PHE A 149 17.31 -18.26 -8.06
C PHE A 149 17.74 -16.95 -8.73
N PHE A 150 16.81 -16.00 -8.93
CA PHE A 150 17.09 -14.71 -9.57
C PHE A 150 17.23 -13.53 -8.59
N ASP A 151 17.36 -13.74 -7.28
CA ASP A 151 17.37 -12.62 -6.30
C ASP A 151 18.44 -11.56 -6.62
N LYS A 152 19.64 -11.98 -7.04
CA LYS A 152 20.72 -11.03 -7.42
C LYS A 152 20.37 -10.21 -8.66
N VAL A 153 19.75 -10.83 -9.66
CA VAL A 153 19.27 -10.13 -10.88
C VAL A 153 18.12 -9.19 -10.54
N GLN A 154 17.20 -9.65 -9.68
CA GLN A 154 16.06 -8.86 -9.23
C GLN A 154 16.52 -7.61 -8.47
N GLN A 155 17.51 -7.74 -7.57
CA GLN A 155 18.07 -6.62 -6.84
C GLN A 155 18.76 -5.62 -7.78
N ARG A 156 19.49 -6.10 -8.80
CA ARG A 156 20.05 -5.22 -9.84
C ARG A 156 18.98 -4.44 -10.60
N CYS A 157 17.90 -5.12 -11.00
CA CYS A 157 16.75 -4.46 -11.65
C CYS A 157 16.17 -3.38 -10.76
N PHE A 158 15.95 -3.70 -9.48
CA PHE A 158 15.41 -2.75 -8.51
C PHE A 158 16.30 -1.52 -8.31
N THR A 159 17.61 -1.72 -8.16
CA THR A 159 18.58 -0.63 -8.05
C THR A 159 18.57 0.25 -9.30
N GLY A 160 18.59 -0.35 -10.50
CA GLY A 160 18.51 0.41 -11.74
C GLY A 160 17.19 1.17 -11.90
N LEU A 161 16.06 0.55 -11.57
CA LEU A 161 14.75 1.20 -11.55
C LEU A 161 14.70 2.35 -10.54
N TYR A 162 15.34 2.20 -9.37
CA TYR A 162 15.36 3.25 -8.37
C TYR A 162 16.10 4.50 -8.85
N TYR A 163 17.35 4.34 -9.28
CA TYR A 163 18.20 5.47 -9.64
C TYR A 163 17.88 6.04 -11.02
N ASN A 164 17.64 5.19 -12.02
CA ASN A 164 17.51 5.63 -13.41
C ASN A 164 16.08 5.93 -13.85
N VAL A 165 15.08 5.41 -13.11
CA VAL A 165 13.67 5.55 -13.48
C VAL A 165 12.92 6.35 -12.42
N TYR A 166 12.87 5.86 -11.19
CA TYR A 166 12.00 6.42 -10.15
C TYR A 166 12.41 7.83 -9.75
N ILE A 167 13.69 8.08 -9.45
CA ILE A 167 14.15 9.42 -9.05
C ILE A 167 13.82 10.47 -10.12
N PRO A 168 14.13 10.26 -11.42
CA PRO A 168 13.69 11.17 -12.49
C PRO A 168 12.16 11.24 -12.65
N PHE A 169 11.47 10.10 -12.55
CA PHE A 169 10.01 10.03 -12.71
C PHE A 169 9.29 10.91 -11.69
N LYS A 170 9.78 11.02 -10.45
CA LYS A 170 9.20 11.90 -9.41
C LYS A 170 9.15 13.38 -9.81
N GLN A 171 9.99 13.80 -10.75
CA GLN A 171 10.05 15.19 -11.20
C GLN A 171 9.06 15.50 -12.34
N THR A 172 8.28 14.50 -12.77
CA THR A 172 7.39 14.62 -13.93
C THR A 172 5.95 14.95 -13.53
N ASN A 173 5.20 15.54 -14.45
CA ASN A 173 3.76 15.80 -14.26
C ASN A 173 2.96 14.49 -14.22
N GLU A 174 3.43 13.47 -14.92
CA GLU A 174 2.87 12.12 -14.94
C GLU A 174 2.88 11.49 -13.54
N TYR A 175 3.95 11.67 -12.78
CA TYR A 175 4.01 11.22 -11.39
C TYR A 175 3.06 12.00 -10.48
N LEU A 176 2.96 13.32 -10.64
CA LEU A 176 1.99 14.13 -9.89
C LEU A 176 0.54 13.70 -10.18
N PHE A 177 0.22 13.40 -11.44
CA PHE A 177 -1.10 12.88 -11.81
C PHE A 177 -1.34 11.48 -11.23
N LEU A 178 -0.36 10.59 -11.32
CA LEU A 178 -0.43 9.24 -10.77
C LEU A 178 -0.68 9.25 -9.25
N THR A 179 0.09 10.05 -8.51
CA THR A 179 -0.09 10.16 -7.05
C THR A 179 -1.48 10.67 -6.67
N LYS A 180 -2.02 11.65 -7.41
CA LYS A 180 -3.41 12.09 -7.23
C LYS A 180 -4.42 10.98 -7.50
N GLN A 181 -4.26 10.23 -8.58
CA GLN A 181 -5.15 9.09 -8.89
C GLN A 181 -5.08 7.99 -7.83
N LEU A 182 -3.89 7.69 -7.31
CA LEU A 182 -3.72 6.72 -6.22
C LEU A 182 -4.41 7.21 -4.95
N GLN A 183 -4.27 8.49 -4.60
CA GLN A 183 -4.98 9.09 -3.47
C GLN A 183 -6.50 9.02 -3.64
N GLU A 184 -7.02 9.37 -4.81
CA GLU A 184 -8.46 9.28 -5.10
C GLU A 184 -8.97 7.85 -5.03
N ARG A 185 -8.20 6.87 -5.52
CA ARG A 185 -8.59 5.46 -5.52
C ARG A 185 -8.55 4.82 -4.14
N TYR A 186 -7.55 5.15 -3.33
CA TYR A 186 -7.28 4.43 -2.08
C TYR A 186 -7.68 5.20 -0.81
N ASN A 187 -7.65 6.53 -0.82
CA ASN A 187 -7.91 7.35 0.37
C ASN A 187 -9.31 7.98 0.35
N VAL A 188 -9.88 8.24 -0.82
CA VAL A 188 -11.26 8.73 -0.94
C VAL A 188 -12.19 7.52 -0.99
N VAL A 189 -12.83 7.22 0.15
CA VAL A 189 -13.72 6.07 0.29
C VAL A 189 -15.18 6.48 0.44
N LYS A 190 -16.06 5.67 -0.16
CA LYS A 190 -17.51 5.74 -0.10
C LYS A 190 -18.07 4.37 0.28
N LEU A 191 -19.35 4.33 0.68
CA LEU A 191 -20.03 3.06 1.00
C LEU A 191 -19.92 2.03 -0.14
N ASN A 192 -20.05 2.47 -1.39
CA ASN A 192 -20.01 1.58 -2.57
C ASN A 192 -18.63 0.94 -2.82
N ASP A 193 -17.56 1.43 -2.18
CA ASP A 193 -16.22 0.85 -2.29
C ASP A 193 -16.05 -0.40 -1.42
N PHE A 194 -17.07 -0.71 -0.61
CA PHE A 194 -17.10 -1.87 0.27
C PHE A 194 -18.15 -2.89 -0.17
N GLU A 195 -17.82 -4.14 0.06
CA GLU A 195 -18.73 -5.28 -0.04
C GLU A 195 -19.10 -5.73 1.38
N TYR A 196 -20.39 -5.95 1.63
CA TYR A 196 -20.92 -6.21 2.97
C TYR A 196 -21.28 -7.68 3.14
N PHE A 197 -20.93 -8.26 4.30
CA PHE A 197 -21.16 -9.69 4.58
C PHE A 197 -22.22 -9.90 5.67
N SER A 198 -21.88 -9.63 6.92
CA SER A 198 -22.72 -9.94 8.08
C SER A 198 -22.71 -8.82 9.11
N LYS A 199 -23.76 -8.75 9.93
CA LYS A 199 -23.82 -7.86 11.09
C LYS A 199 -22.98 -8.47 12.22
N LEU A 200 -22.05 -7.68 12.76
CA LEU A 200 -21.19 -8.07 13.88
C LEU A 200 -21.76 -7.62 15.23
N GLY A 201 -22.48 -6.49 15.24
CA GLY A 201 -23.06 -5.95 16.48
C GLY A 201 -24.05 -4.83 16.23
N GLU A 202 -24.83 -4.52 17.27
CA GLU A 202 -25.82 -3.44 17.30
C GLU A 202 -25.64 -2.64 18.57
N GLY A 203 -25.68 -1.32 18.46
CA GLY A 203 -25.66 -0.38 19.58
C GLY A 203 -26.81 0.61 19.49
N GLY A 204 -26.94 1.49 20.48
CA GLY A 204 -28.09 2.40 20.60
C GLY A 204 -28.28 3.38 19.44
N PHE A 205 -27.22 3.71 18.69
CA PHE A 205 -27.23 4.74 17.64
C PHE A 205 -26.61 4.24 16.33
N GLY A 206 -26.44 2.93 16.17
CA GLY A 206 -25.77 2.36 15.01
C GLY A 206 -25.56 0.86 15.07
N PHE A 207 -24.94 0.33 14.04
CA PHE A 207 -24.58 -1.09 13.95
C PHE A 207 -23.20 -1.27 13.32
N VAL A 208 -22.59 -2.42 13.59
CA VAL A 208 -21.29 -2.80 13.07
C VAL A 208 -21.48 -3.93 12.07
N VAL A 209 -20.90 -3.80 10.89
CA VAL A 209 -20.92 -4.83 9.84
C VAL A 209 -19.52 -5.27 9.48
N HIS A 210 -19.40 -6.54 9.14
CA HIS A 210 -18.23 -7.07 8.46
C HIS A 210 -18.31 -6.67 6.99
N CYS A 211 -17.27 -6.00 6.49
CA CYS A 211 -17.16 -5.61 5.10
C CYS A 211 -15.75 -5.85 4.54
N ARG A 212 -15.62 -5.89 3.22
CA ARG A 212 -14.33 -5.97 2.50
C ARG A 212 -14.20 -4.78 1.56
N LYS A 213 -13.06 -4.09 1.59
CA LYS A 213 -12.79 -3.02 0.61
C LYS A 213 -12.47 -3.65 -0.75
N LYS A 214 -13.20 -3.28 -1.79
CA LYS A 214 -13.08 -3.89 -3.13
C LYS A 214 -11.70 -3.69 -3.76
N SER A 215 -11.06 -2.54 -3.52
CA SER A 215 -9.78 -2.20 -4.13
C SER A 215 -8.59 -2.94 -3.53
N THR A 216 -8.65 -3.30 -2.25
CA THR A 216 -7.54 -3.98 -1.54
C THR A 216 -7.84 -5.43 -1.16
N GLY A 217 -9.12 -5.84 -1.19
CA GLY A 217 -9.55 -7.14 -0.71
C GLY A 217 -9.47 -7.32 0.81
N ARG A 218 -9.10 -6.28 1.57
CA ARG A 218 -8.97 -6.34 3.03
C ARG A 218 -10.32 -6.29 3.71
N HIS A 219 -10.48 -7.13 4.73
CA HIS A 219 -11.66 -7.24 5.57
C HIS A 219 -11.58 -6.27 6.75
N TYR A 220 -12.74 -5.73 7.14
CA TYR A 220 -12.90 -4.66 8.12
C TYR A 220 -14.19 -4.83 8.94
N ALA A 221 -14.21 -4.22 10.11
CA ALA A 221 -15.42 -3.91 10.86
C ALA A 221 -15.82 -2.45 10.59
N MET A 222 -16.94 -2.24 9.91
CA MET A 222 -17.48 -0.90 9.64
C MET A 222 -18.56 -0.58 10.65
N LYS A 223 -18.32 0.44 11.46
CA LYS A 223 -19.27 1.01 12.42
C LYS A 223 -20.05 2.13 11.73
N LEU A 224 -21.35 1.94 11.56
CA LEU A 224 -22.27 2.93 10.96
C LEU A 224 -23.14 3.53 12.07
N GLN A 225 -23.05 4.84 12.27
CA GLN A 225 -23.78 5.56 13.31
C GLN A 225 -24.67 6.62 12.67
N THR A 226 -25.93 6.68 13.08
CA THR A 226 -26.82 7.74 12.59
C THR A 226 -26.45 9.07 13.24
N LYS A 227 -26.33 10.12 12.43
CA LYS A 227 -26.04 11.48 12.94
C LYS A 227 -27.13 11.96 13.89
N LYS A 228 -28.38 11.65 13.56
CA LYS A 228 -29.54 11.92 14.41
C LYS A 228 -29.39 11.23 15.77
N GLY A 229 -29.13 9.92 15.79
CA GLY A 229 -28.95 9.18 17.04
C GLY A 229 -27.75 9.65 17.86
N LEU A 230 -26.64 10.03 17.21
CA LEU A 230 -25.49 10.63 17.88
C LEU A 230 -25.86 11.94 18.59
N LEU A 231 -26.56 12.84 17.90
CA LEU A 231 -26.96 14.14 18.46
C LEU A 231 -28.02 13.99 19.57
N GLU A 232 -28.94 13.03 19.44
CA GLU A 232 -29.95 12.76 20.46
C GLU A 232 -29.36 12.12 21.72
N CYS A 233 -28.47 11.14 21.57
CA CYS A 233 -27.85 10.45 22.70
C CYS A 233 -26.75 11.27 23.40
N PHE A 234 -26.07 12.17 22.68
CA PHE A 234 -24.98 12.98 23.20
C PHE A 234 -25.26 14.47 23.01
N ALA A 235 -26.49 14.91 23.34
CA ALA A 235 -26.89 16.30 23.21
C ALA A 235 -25.97 17.27 24.00
N ASP A 236 -25.45 16.83 25.14
CA ASP A 236 -24.55 17.61 26.00
C ASP A 236 -23.08 17.60 25.51
N ASP A 237 -22.71 16.68 24.61
CA ASP A 237 -21.36 16.54 24.04
C ASP A 237 -21.41 16.10 22.56
N PRO A 238 -21.71 17.03 21.64
CA PRO A 238 -21.83 16.73 20.22
C PRO A 238 -20.49 16.38 19.56
N TYR A 239 -19.36 16.65 20.23
CA TYR A 239 -18.02 16.39 19.71
C TYR A 239 -17.51 14.98 20.03
N ARG A 240 -18.25 14.22 20.85
CA ARG A 240 -17.84 12.88 21.31
C ARG A 240 -17.43 11.92 20.20
N ALA A 241 -18.15 11.93 19.08
CA ALA A 241 -17.83 11.08 17.93
C ALA A 241 -16.50 11.49 17.25
N ASP A 242 -16.18 12.78 17.24
CA ASP A 242 -14.91 13.28 16.71
C ASP A 242 -13.75 12.94 17.66
N PHE A 243 -13.96 13.05 18.97
CA PHE A 243 -12.98 12.59 19.98
C PHE A 243 -12.70 11.09 19.87
N GLU A 244 -13.73 10.26 19.70
CA GLU A 244 -13.57 8.81 19.47
C GLU A 244 -12.72 8.55 18.22
N LYS A 245 -13.05 9.22 17.11
CA LYS A 245 -12.26 9.15 15.87
C LYS A 245 -10.81 9.56 16.10
N GLN A 246 -10.55 10.68 16.79
CA GLN A 246 -9.21 11.17 17.07
C GLN A 246 -8.41 10.20 17.96
N ALA A 247 -9.06 9.60 18.96
CA ALA A 247 -8.44 8.60 19.82
C ALA A 247 -8.01 7.36 19.03
N PHE A 248 -8.87 6.84 18.14
CA PHE A 248 -8.49 5.71 17.28
C PHE A 248 -7.49 6.08 16.17
N ALA A 249 -7.48 7.34 15.71
CA ALA A 249 -6.53 7.79 14.70
C ALA A 249 -5.10 7.89 15.26
N THR A 250 -4.96 8.29 16.54
CA THR A 250 -3.67 8.51 17.20
C THR A 250 -3.12 7.26 17.89
N CYS A 251 -3.98 6.30 18.25
CA CYS A 251 -3.56 5.09 18.93
C CYS A 251 -3.12 4.00 17.93
N GLN A 252 -1.84 3.59 17.98
CA GLN A 252 -1.34 2.39 17.31
C GLN A 252 -0.85 1.40 18.36
N HIS A 253 -1.64 0.37 18.64
CA HIS A 253 -1.29 -0.66 19.62
C HIS A 253 -1.78 -2.04 19.17
N PRO A 254 -1.01 -3.14 19.35
CA PRO A 254 -1.40 -4.47 18.90
C PRO A 254 -2.70 -5.04 19.55
N PHE A 255 -3.19 -4.41 20.62
CA PHE A 255 -4.42 -4.81 21.32
C PHE A 255 -5.58 -3.82 21.17
N ILE A 256 -5.38 -2.75 20.41
CA ILE A 256 -6.41 -1.74 20.15
C ILE A 256 -6.69 -1.74 18.65
N VAL A 257 -7.97 -1.80 18.29
CA VAL A 257 -8.40 -1.76 16.88
C VAL A 257 -7.96 -0.45 16.24
N ASN A 258 -7.39 -0.54 15.04
CA ASN A 258 -6.91 0.66 14.34
C ASN A 258 -8.04 1.24 13.49
N LEU A 259 -8.17 2.57 13.49
CA LEU A 259 -8.99 3.27 12.52
C LEU A 259 -8.20 3.43 11.22
N ASP A 260 -8.72 2.83 10.15
CA ASP A 260 -8.14 2.86 8.81
C ASP A 260 -8.83 3.88 7.91
N TYR A 261 -10.17 4.00 8.02
CA TYR A 261 -10.93 5.00 7.30
C TYR A 261 -12.01 5.63 8.19
N ALA A 262 -12.24 6.93 8.01
CA ALA A 262 -13.38 7.64 8.59
C ALA A 262 -13.98 8.56 7.53
N PHE A 263 -15.28 8.47 7.32
CA PHE A 263 -16.01 9.31 6.39
C PHE A 263 -17.47 9.45 6.82
N GLN A 264 -18.21 10.34 6.16
CA GLN A 264 -19.60 10.60 6.48
C GLN A 264 -20.45 10.68 5.22
N THR A 265 -21.73 10.40 5.38
CA THR A 265 -22.78 10.72 4.42
C THR A 265 -23.71 11.78 5.02
N ASP A 266 -24.76 12.17 4.32
CA ASP A 266 -25.74 13.14 4.85
C ASP A 266 -26.37 12.67 6.18
N SER A 267 -26.52 11.35 6.37
CA SER A 267 -27.23 10.77 7.52
C SER A 267 -26.35 9.94 8.47
N LEU A 268 -25.16 9.51 8.04
CA LEU A 268 -24.30 8.59 8.81
C LEU A 268 -22.91 9.17 9.07
N ALA A 269 -22.38 8.90 10.26
CA ALA A 269 -20.95 8.94 10.57
C ALA A 269 -20.42 7.50 10.54
N ILE A 270 -19.31 7.26 9.82
CA ILE A 270 -18.81 5.92 9.52
C ILE A 270 -17.34 5.82 9.91
N MET A 271 -17.00 4.77 10.65
CA MET A 271 -15.63 4.40 11.00
C MET A 271 -15.35 2.97 10.52
N VAL A 272 -14.22 2.79 9.84
CA VAL A 272 -13.78 1.49 9.31
C VAL A 272 -12.53 1.07 10.10
N LEU A 273 -12.68 -0.03 10.84
CA LEU A 273 -11.72 -0.54 11.81
C LEU A 273 -11.10 -1.84 11.30
N GLY A 274 -9.78 -1.99 11.40
CA GLY A 274 -9.04 -3.16 10.88
C GLY A 274 -7.72 -3.45 11.57
#